data_AF-A0A835TIY0-F1
#
_entry.id   AF-A0A835TIY0-F1
#
_cell.length_a   1.000
_cell.length_b   1.000
_cell.length_c   1.000
_cell.angle_alpha   90.00
_cell.angle_beta   90.00
_cell.angle_gamma   90.00
#
_symmetry.space_group_name_H-M   'P 1'
#
loop_
_entity.id
_entity.type
_entity.pdbx_description
1 polymer ?
#
loop_
_entity_poly.entity_id
_entity_poly.type
_entity_poly.pdbx_seq_one_letter_code
_entity_poly.pdbx_strand_id
1 'polypeptide(L)'
;MGLRPSVIRGNGSEILLFQRLLLESLSSLESMEVMEAAKTLAQSSGAIVIVSGAVDIITEGHQVVGARNGVPMIQKITATGRDVTALIAAFVAVDPLHALEAAASALSIFGIAGEMGMDMANGPAILRLKHLTDS
;
A
#
# COMPACT_ATOMS: atom_id res chain seq x y z
N MET A 1 13.87 20.85 7.39
CA MET A 1 12.89 20.65 6.29
C MET A 1 12.07 19.43 6.65
N GLY A 2 10.77 19.58 6.90
CA GLY A 2 9.89 18.43 7.10
C GLY A 2 9.61 17.74 5.77
N LEU A 3 9.70 16.41 5.72
CA LEU A 3 9.28 15.64 4.55
C LEU A 3 7.76 15.76 4.39
N ARG A 4 7.29 15.94 3.15
CA ARG A 4 5.86 15.99 2.80
C ARG A 4 5.56 14.91 1.76
N PRO A 5 5.52 13.62 2.16
CA PRO A 5 5.18 12.55 1.23
C PRO A 5 3.73 12.69 0.76
N SER A 6 3.47 12.41 -0.52
CA SER A 6 2.08 12.29 -1.02
C SER A 6 1.44 10.96 -0.63
N VAL A 7 2.25 9.90 -0.50
CA VAL A 7 1.82 8.56 -0.13
C VAL A 7 2.81 7.96 0.86
N ILE A 8 2.29 7.33 1.92
CA ILE A 8 3.02 6.50 2.88
C ILE A 8 2.47 5.09 2.77
N ARG A 9 3.32 4.11 2.51
CA ARG A 9 2.91 2.70 2.41
C ARG A 9 3.75 1.84 3.35
N GLY A 10 3.09 0.95 4.06
CA GLY A 10 3.73 -0.03 4.92
C GLY A 10 2.76 -1.12 5.34
N ASN A 11 3.27 -2.18 5.95
CA ASN A 11 2.43 -3.16 6.62
C ASN A 11 1.87 -2.61 7.94
N GLY A 12 0.90 -3.30 8.55
CA GLY A 12 0.27 -2.82 9.78
C GLY A 12 1.24 -2.53 10.93
N SER A 13 2.31 -3.31 11.08
CA SER A 13 3.32 -3.09 12.13
C SER A 13 4.19 -1.87 11.85
N GLU A 14 4.54 -1.61 10.59
CA GLU A 14 5.30 -0.43 10.16
C GLU A 14 4.47 0.84 10.35
N ILE A 15 3.18 0.82 10.01
CA ILE A 15 2.28 1.97 10.17
C ILE A 15 2.07 2.30 11.65
N LEU A 16 1.86 1.29 12.50
CA LEU A 16 1.77 1.49 13.95
C LEU A 16 3.07 2.07 14.52
N LEU A 17 4.22 1.54 14.13
CA LEU A 17 5.52 2.05 14.58
C LEU A 17 5.74 3.48 14.10
N PHE A 18 5.47 3.77 12.83
CA PHE A 18 5.70 5.09 12.25
C PHE A 18 4.80 6.14 12.89
N GLN A 19 3.52 5.82 13.13
CA GLN A 19 2.61 6.70 13.85
C GLN A 19 3.13 7.01 15.27
N ARG A 20 3.66 6.01 15.99
CA ARG A 20 4.23 6.21 17.33
C ARG A 20 5.46 7.12 17.31
N LEU A 21 6.35 6.95 16.33
CA LEU A 21 7.54 7.79 16.16
C LEU A 21 7.20 9.22 15.75
N LEU A 22 6.12 9.42 14.99
CA LEU A 22 5.66 10.75 14.60
C LEU A 22 4.98 11.49 15.76
N LEU A 23 4.32 10.76 16.66
CA LEU A 23 3.53 11.28 17.77
C LEU A 23 4.21 11.14 19.14
N GLU A 24 5.55 11.22 19.21
CA GLU A 24 6.34 11.16 20.46
C GLU A 24 5.85 12.10 21.60
N SER A 25 4.87 12.99 21.36
CA SER A 25 4.25 13.87 22.35
C SER A 25 2.89 13.42 22.94
N LEU A 26 2.29 12.28 22.57
CA LEU A 26 1.02 11.83 23.16
C LEU A 26 1.21 10.55 23.99
N SER A 27 1.53 10.78 25.26
CA SER A 27 1.63 9.78 26.32
C SER A 27 0.25 9.23 26.72
N SER A 28 -0.36 8.39 25.88
CA SER A 28 -1.33 7.35 26.28
C SER A 28 -1.91 6.68 25.03
N LEU A 29 -1.22 5.70 24.46
CA LEU A 29 -1.83 4.85 23.43
C LEU A 29 -1.82 3.42 23.93
N GLU A 30 -2.91 3.06 24.62
CA GLU A 30 -3.39 1.67 24.63
C GLU A 30 -3.53 1.17 23.19
N SER A 31 -3.59 -0.15 23.02
CA SER A 31 -3.66 -0.89 21.74
C SER A 31 -4.47 -0.18 20.64
N MET A 32 -3.83 0.74 19.90
CA MET A 32 -4.46 1.44 18.79
C MET A 32 -4.61 0.47 17.64
N GLU A 33 -5.83 0.32 17.12
CA GLU A 33 -6.08 -0.49 15.95
C GLU A 33 -5.35 0.10 14.73
N VAL A 34 -4.81 -0.77 13.88
CA VAL A 34 -4.04 -0.38 12.69
C VAL A 34 -4.79 0.63 11.82
N MET A 35 -6.11 0.50 11.72
CA MET A 35 -6.94 1.39 10.92
C MET A 35 -6.96 2.83 11.49
N GLU A 36 -7.13 2.96 12.80
CA GLU A 36 -7.13 4.27 13.46
C GLU A 36 -5.75 4.91 13.38
N ALA A 37 -4.68 4.12 13.52
CA ALA A 37 -3.31 4.59 13.35
C ALA A 37 -3.08 5.12 11.93
N ALA A 38 -3.55 4.41 10.90
CA ALA A 38 -3.43 4.85 9.52
C ALA A 38 -4.24 6.13 9.22
N LYS A 39 -5.47 6.25 9.74
CA LYS A 39 -6.26 7.49 9.59
C LYS A 39 -5.59 8.68 10.26
N THR A 40 -5.13 8.50 11.50
CA THR A 40 -4.45 9.55 12.26
C THR A 40 -3.15 9.97 11.55
N LEU A 41 -2.41 9.00 11.02
CA LEU A 41 -1.20 9.28 10.25
C LEU A 41 -1.53 10.05 8.95
N ALA A 42 -2.59 9.68 8.24
CA ALA A 42 -3.02 10.38 7.04
C ALA A 42 -3.41 11.83 7.33
N GLN A 43 -4.21 12.07 8.37
CA GLN A 43 -4.64 13.41 8.79
C GLN A 43 -3.46 14.29 9.23
N SER A 44 -2.51 13.72 10.00
CA SER A 44 -1.37 14.49 10.52
C SER A 44 -0.31 14.79 9.46
N SER A 45 -0.11 13.88 8.49
CA SER A 45 0.88 14.05 7.43
C SER A 45 0.34 14.75 6.18
N GLY A 46 -0.98 14.73 5.97
CA GLY A 46 -1.61 15.12 4.70
C GLY A 46 -1.34 14.14 3.55
N ALA A 47 -0.75 12.97 3.85
CA ALA A 47 -0.45 11.92 2.88
C ALA A 47 -1.58 10.89 2.84
N ILE A 48 -1.69 10.20 1.72
CA ILE A 48 -2.45 8.95 1.65
C ILE A 48 -1.65 7.86 2.35
N VAL A 49 -2.29 7.12 3.23
CA VAL A 49 -1.69 5.99 3.94
C VAL A 49 -2.22 4.68 3.38
N ILE A 50 -1.31 3.78 3.00
CA ILE A 50 -1.61 2.45 2.49
C ILE A 50 -1.08 1.42 3.49
N VAL A 51 -2.01 0.64 4.06
CA VAL A 51 -1.71 -0.50 4.91
C VAL A 51 -1.78 -1.77 4.05
N SER A 52 -0.63 -2.38 3.78
CA SER A 52 -0.60 -3.60 2.97
C SER A 52 -0.99 -4.83 3.79
N GLY A 53 -1.75 -5.76 3.19
CA GLY A 53 -2.23 -6.96 3.87
C GLY A 53 -2.83 -8.00 2.90
N ALA A 54 -3.73 -8.84 3.42
CA ALA A 54 -4.57 -9.70 2.56
C ALA A 54 -5.61 -8.87 1.80
N VAL A 55 -6.02 -7.75 2.39
CA VAL A 55 -6.70 -6.64 1.72
C VAL A 55 -5.81 -5.44 1.96
N ASP A 56 -5.41 -4.77 0.88
CA ASP A 56 -4.69 -3.51 1.00
C ASP A 56 -5.69 -2.41 1.32
N ILE A 57 -5.44 -1.65 2.40
CA ILE A 57 -6.31 -0.57 2.85
C ILE A 57 -5.64 0.76 2.51
N ILE A 58 -6.38 1.64 1.84
CA ILE A 58 -5.95 2.98 1.42
C ILE A 58 -6.81 4.01 2.15
N THR A 59 -6.20 5.03 2.76
CA THR A 59 -6.95 6.09 3.44
C THR A 59 -6.27 7.45 3.34
N GLU A 60 -7.07 8.50 3.22
CA GLU A 60 -6.66 9.90 3.38
C GLU A 60 -7.14 10.48 4.73
N GLY A 61 -7.54 9.62 5.68
CA GLY A 61 -7.98 9.99 7.01
C GLY A 61 -9.50 10.06 7.18
N HIS A 62 -10.22 10.57 6.18
CA HIS A 62 -11.68 10.68 6.20
C HIS A 62 -12.37 9.57 5.40
N GLN A 63 -11.75 9.19 4.28
CA GLN A 63 -12.20 8.12 3.42
C GLN A 63 -11.28 6.90 3.54
N VAL A 64 -11.84 5.71 3.38
CA VAL A 64 -11.12 4.43 3.40
C VAL A 64 -11.59 3.60 2.20
N VAL A 65 -10.63 3.09 1.44
CA VAL A 65 -10.85 2.19 0.30
C VAL A 65 -10.08 0.90 0.55
N GLY A 66 -10.68 -0.24 0.18
CA GLY A 66 -10.02 -1.54 0.25
C GLY A 66 -9.80 -2.12 -1.16
N ALA A 67 -8.58 -2.56 -1.44
CA ALA A 67 -8.24 -3.33 -2.63
C ALA A 67 -8.06 -4.81 -2.23
N ARG A 68 -8.90 -5.69 -2.81
CA ARG A 68 -8.90 -7.14 -2.55
C ARG A 68 -8.50 -7.93 -3.79
N ASN A 69 -7.45 -7.47 -4.46
CA ASN A 69 -6.88 -8.13 -5.63
C ASN A 69 -5.54 -8.77 -5.27
N GLY A 70 -5.13 -9.76 -6.05
CA GLY A 70 -3.88 -10.48 -5.90
C GLY A 70 -4.06 -11.89 -5.35
N VAL A 71 -2.93 -12.57 -5.25
CA VAL A 71 -2.82 -13.97 -4.89
C VAL A 71 -1.79 -14.14 -3.79
N PRO A 72 -1.99 -15.06 -2.82
CA PRO A 72 -1.06 -15.24 -1.70
C PRO A 72 0.40 -15.48 -2.11
N MET A 73 0.63 -16.02 -3.32
CA MET A 73 1.97 -16.26 -3.84
C MET A 73 2.77 -14.97 -4.10
N ILE A 74 2.13 -13.81 -4.33
CA ILE A 74 2.82 -12.52 -4.51
C ILE A 74 3.66 -12.16 -3.28
N GLN A 75 3.22 -12.52 -2.08
CA GLN A 75 3.95 -12.28 -0.82
C GLN A 75 5.24 -13.12 -0.71
N LYS A 76 5.37 -14.19 -1.52
CA LYS A 76 6.57 -15.04 -1.56
C LYS A 76 7.62 -14.54 -2.55
N ILE A 77 7.32 -13.49 -3.30
CA ILE A 77 8.24 -12.87 -4.25
C ILE A 77 9.01 -11.76 -3.51
N THR A 78 10.33 -11.88 -3.46
CA THR A 78 11.19 -10.84 -2.88
C THR A 78 11.07 -9.53 -3.67
N ALA A 79 11.11 -8.40 -2.97
CA ALA A 79 11.12 -7.04 -3.52
C ALA A 79 9.84 -6.55 -4.22
N THR A 80 8.74 -7.32 -4.22
CA THR A 80 7.42 -6.88 -4.71
C THR A 80 6.95 -5.58 -4.06
N GLY A 81 7.31 -5.35 -2.79
CA GLY A 81 7.00 -4.10 -2.09
C GLY A 81 7.49 -2.86 -2.83
N ARG A 82 8.71 -2.89 -3.40
CA ARG A 82 9.25 -1.73 -4.15
C ARG A 82 8.56 -1.54 -5.48
N ASP A 83 8.26 -2.63 -6.18
CA ASP A 83 7.58 -2.61 -7.48
C ASP A 83 6.19 -1.96 -7.36
N VAL A 84 5.41 -2.37 -6.35
CA VAL A 84 4.09 -1.79 -6.06
C VAL A 84 4.19 -0.31 -5.69
N THR A 85 5.15 0.07 -4.84
CA THR A 85 5.32 1.49 -4.46
C THR A 85 5.70 2.35 -5.67
N ALA A 86 6.53 1.84 -6.58
CA ALA A 86 6.87 2.56 -7.83
C ALA A 86 5.64 2.71 -8.73
N LEU A 87 4.80 1.68 -8.85
CA LEU A 87 3.57 1.74 -9.64
C LEU A 87 2.57 2.76 -9.05
N ILE A 88 2.38 2.76 -7.72
CA ILE A 88 1.54 3.74 -7.03
C ILE A 88 2.05 5.16 -7.33
N ALA A 89 3.35 5.40 -7.24
CA ALA A 89 3.93 6.70 -7.53
C ALA A 89 3.67 7.14 -8.98
N ALA A 90 3.75 6.21 -9.95
CA ALA A 90 3.44 6.49 -11.35
C ALA A 90 1.97 6.89 -11.56
N PHE A 91 1.02 6.19 -10.92
CA PHE A 91 -0.41 6.50 -11.01
C PHE A 91 -0.75 7.84 -10.36
N VAL A 92 -0.24 8.08 -9.15
CA VAL A 92 -0.45 9.33 -8.41
C VAL A 92 0.18 10.53 -9.15
N ALA A 93 1.28 10.32 -9.86
CA ALA A 93 1.88 11.39 -10.68
C ALA A 93 1.01 11.81 -11.88
N VAL A 94 0.17 10.91 -12.40
CA VAL A 94 -0.73 11.19 -13.53
C VAL A 94 -1.99 11.92 -13.06
N ASP A 95 -2.55 11.53 -11.91
CA ASP A 95 -3.73 12.18 -11.32
C ASP A 95 -3.51 12.52 -9.84
N PRO A 96 -2.79 13.62 -9.55
CA PRO A 96 -2.47 14.00 -8.17
C PRO A 96 -3.68 14.54 -7.41
N LEU A 97 -4.75 14.95 -8.09
CA LEU A 97 -5.97 15.45 -7.45
C LEU A 97 -6.85 14.30 -6.92
N HIS A 98 -6.79 13.13 -7.56
CA HIS A 98 -7.48 11.91 -7.14
C HIS A 98 -6.48 10.83 -6.71
N ALA A 99 -5.50 11.23 -5.91
CA ALA A 99 -4.39 10.36 -5.54
C ALA A 99 -4.84 9.09 -4.79
N LEU A 100 -5.97 9.14 -4.06
CA LEU A 100 -6.55 8.00 -3.36
C LEU A 100 -7.07 6.94 -4.35
N GLU A 101 -7.85 7.37 -5.33
CA GLU A 101 -8.36 6.55 -6.42
C GLU A 101 -7.23 6.03 -7.32
N ALA A 102 -6.23 6.87 -7.60
CA ALA A 102 -5.05 6.50 -8.37
C ALA A 102 -4.24 5.40 -7.67
N ALA A 103 -4.02 5.53 -6.35
CA ALA A 103 -3.34 4.51 -5.56
C ALA A 103 -4.14 3.21 -5.47
N ALA A 104 -5.46 3.29 -5.28
CA ALA A 104 -6.34 2.12 -5.29
C ALA A 104 -6.31 1.40 -6.64
N SER A 105 -6.35 2.15 -7.75
CA SER A 105 -6.27 1.62 -9.11
C SER A 105 -4.93 0.91 -9.36
N ALA A 106 -3.82 1.50 -8.93
CA ALA A 106 -2.50 0.89 -9.05
C ALA A 106 -2.42 -0.46 -8.32
N LEU A 107 -2.94 -0.52 -7.10
CA LEU A 107 -2.99 -1.74 -6.30
C LEU A 107 -3.89 -2.80 -6.93
N SER A 108 -5.07 -2.42 -7.41
CA SER A 108 -5.98 -3.33 -8.10
C SER A 108 -5.37 -3.90 -9.37
N ILE A 109 -4.74 -3.06 -10.21
CA ILE A 109 -4.07 -3.51 -11.44
C ILE A 109 -2.92 -4.46 -11.12
N PHE A 110 -2.09 -4.13 -10.12
CA PHE A 110 -1.01 -5.00 -9.69
C PHE A 110 -1.54 -6.36 -9.20
N GLY A 111 -2.61 -6.34 -8.39
CA GLY A 111 -3.24 -7.56 -7.91
C GLY A 111 -3.80 -8.42 -9.04
N ILE A 112 -4.56 -7.82 -9.97
CA ILE A 112 -5.15 -8.52 -11.12
C ILE A 112 -4.06 -9.11 -12.02
N ALA A 113 -2.99 -8.37 -12.32
CA ALA A 113 -1.87 -8.90 -13.09
C ALA A 113 -1.20 -10.09 -12.39
N GLY A 114 -1.15 -10.08 -11.05
CA GLY A 114 -0.67 -11.22 -10.27
C GLY A 114 -1.64 -12.41 -10.28
N GLU A 115 -2.96 -12.18 -10.26
CA GLU A 115 -3.97 -13.22 -10.45
C GLU A 115 -3.83 -13.88 -11.83
N MET A 116 -3.74 -13.08 -12.89
CA MET A 116 -3.53 -13.56 -14.26
C MET A 116 -2.22 -14.35 -14.40
N GLY A 117 -1.14 -13.86 -13.80
CA GLY A 117 0.15 -14.55 -13.80
C GLY A 117 0.12 -15.89 -13.06
N MET A 118 -0.73 -16.05 -12.05
CA MET A 118 -0.84 -17.30 -11.27
C MET A 118 -1.43 -18.45 -12.08
N ASP A 119 -2.37 -18.17 -12.97
CA ASP A 119 -2.95 -19.20 -13.87
C ASP A 119 -1.87 -19.85 -14.75
N MET A 120 -0.74 -19.18 -14.93
CA MET A 120 0.39 -19.61 -15.75
C MET A 120 1.66 -19.94 -14.94
N ALA A 121 1.67 -19.73 -13.62
CA ALA A 121 2.87 -19.83 -12.80
C ALA A 121 2.97 -21.12 -12.00
N ASN A 122 4.06 -21.87 -12.21
CA ASN A 122 4.43 -23.04 -11.39
C ASN A 122 5.42 -22.68 -10.25
N GLY A 123 5.38 -21.43 -9.76
CA GLY A 123 6.21 -20.98 -8.64
C GLY A 123 6.47 -19.47 -8.64
N PRO A 124 7.01 -18.91 -7.53
CA PRO A 124 7.13 -17.46 -7.33
C PRO A 124 8.06 -16.77 -8.34
N ALA A 125 9.10 -17.45 -8.82
CA ALA A 125 10.00 -16.91 -9.85
C ALA A 125 9.29 -16.76 -11.21
N ILE A 126 8.47 -17.74 -11.59
CA ILE A 126 7.69 -17.72 -12.84
C ILE A 126 6.56 -16.70 -12.74
N LEU A 127 5.94 -16.59 -11.56
CA LEU A 127 4.94 -15.55 -11.29
C LEU A 127 5.54 -14.15 -11.43
N ARG A 128 6.75 -13.88 -10.90
CA ARG A 128 7.42 -12.58 -11.07
C ARG A 128 7.69 -12.29 -12.55
N LEU A 129 8.14 -13.29 -13.31
CA LEU A 129 8.42 -13.13 -14.74
C LEU A 129 7.13 -12.83 -15.51
N LYS A 130 6.07 -13.63 -15.33
CA LYS A 130 4.78 -13.43 -16.03
C LYS A 130 4.09 -12.13 -15.63
N HIS A 131 4.20 -11.73 -14.36
CA HIS A 131 3.70 -10.44 -13.89
C HIS A 131 4.39 -9.23 -14.56
N LEU A 132 5.65 -9.37 -15.00
CA LEU A 132 6.44 -8.31 -15.66
C LEU A 132 6.46 -8.42 -17.19
N THR A 133 6.17 -9.60 -17.72
CA THR A 133 6.27 -9.92 -19.15
C THR A 133 5.02 -10.69 -19.56
N ASP A 134 3.97 -9.96 -19.91
CA ASP A 134 2.90 -10.51 -20.74
C ASP A 134 3.50 -10.87 -22.10
N SER A 135 3.81 -12.15 -22.28
CA SER A 135 4.24 -12.76 -23.54
C SER A 135 3.71 -14.18 -23.61
#